data_AF-A0A6Y3X1W5-F1
#
_entry.id   AF-A0A6Y3X1W5-F1
#
_cell.length_a   1.000
_cell.length_b   1.000
_cell.length_c   1.000
_cell.angle_alpha   90.00
_cell.angle_beta   90.00
_cell.angle_gamma   90.00
#
_symmetry.space_group_name_H-M   'P 1'
#
loop_
_entity.id
_entity.type
_entity.pdbx_description
1 polymer ?
#
loop_
_entity_poly.entity_id
_entity_poly.type
_entity_poly.pdbx_seq_one_letter_code
_entity_poly.pdbx_strand_id
1 'polypeptide(L)'
;MSLSVVREQILNFVSKSAPSVMAIKGEWGVGKTFSWNKFLLEAKSENMISASRYSYVSLFGISSLDRLKYSIFENAVSKDSIGHDPSLDSLRKNTLGMLEILGRGSWSKLKELPYIKSAAPAIDAWSFMSVSDSLICIDDLERKGSSLELKDVLGLISLLKEQKKCKVILLLNDGTKEVADYEKFKEKVIDIELHFSPT
;
A
#
# COMPACT_ATOMS: atom_id res chain seq x y z
N MET A 1 -15.56 18.63 -2.76
CA MET A 1 -14.84 19.31 -3.86
C MET A 1 -15.34 18.78 -5.19
N SER A 2 -15.22 19.54 -6.29
CA SER A 2 -15.57 19.01 -7.62
C SER A 2 -14.62 17.88 -8.02
N LEU A 3 -15.11 16.97 -8.88
CA LEU A 3 -14.35 15.83 -9.39
C LEU A 3 -13.05 16.26 -10.10
N SER A 4 -13.06 17.41 -10.77
CA SER A 4 -11.89 18.00 -11.44
C SER A 4 -10.75 18.31 -10.48
N VAL A 5 -11.07 18.93 -9.33
CA VAL A 5 -10.07 19.27 -8.31
C VAL A 5 -9.46 18.00 -7.71
N VAL A 6 -10.29 16.99 -7.42
CA VAL A 6 -9.79 15.70 -6.91
C VAL A 6 -8.84 15.05 -7.91
N ARG A 7 -9.21 15.02 -9.19
CA ARG A 7 -8.37 14.50 -10.27
C ARG A 7 -7.02 15.21 -10.29
N GLU A 8 -7.01 16.54 -10.37
CA GLU A 8 -5.77 17.34 -10.40
C GLU A 8 -4.87 17.08 -9.19
N GLN A 9 -5.45 17.00 -7.99
CA GLN A 9 -4.70 16.69 -6.78
C GLN A 9 -4.08 15.28 -6.82
N ILE A 10 -4.83 14.28 -7.30
CA ILE A 10 -4.32 12.91 -7.47
C ILE A 10 -3.17 12.88 -8.48
N LEU A 11 -3.35 13.50 -9.67
CA LEU A 11 -2.31 13.54 -10.70
C LEU A 11 -1.03 14.24 -10.20
N ASN A 12 -1.19 15.36 -9.47
CA ASN A 12 -0.07 16.06 -8.85
C ASN A 12 0.61 15.22 -7.75
N PHE A 13 -0.18 14.49 -6.96
CA PHE A 13 0.34 13.63 -5.90
C PHE A 13 1.17 12.47 -6.45
N VAL A 14 0.69 11.77 -7.48
CA VAL A 14 1.39 10.60 -8.05
C VAL A 14 2.62 10.99 -8.88
N SER A 15 2.73 12.24 -9.32
CA SER A 15 3.84 12.74 -10.16
C SER A 15 5.02 13.33 -9.41
N LYS A 16 4.82 13.87 -8.22
CA LYS A 16 5.95 14.35 -7.39
C LYS A 16 6.83 13.19 -6.95
N SER A 17 8.16 13.29 -7.03
CA SER A 17 9.03 12.23 -6.47
C SER A 17 9.04 12.17 -4.94
N ALA A 18 8.64 13.26 -4.26
CA ALA A 18 8.65 13.34 -2.80
C ALA A 18 7.68 12.34 -2.15
N PRO A 19 8.13 11.57 -1.14
CA PRO A 19 7.27 10.74 -0.30
C PRO A 19 6.19 11.60 0.36
N SER A 20 4.96 11.12 0.37
CA SER A 20 3.82 11.83 0.95
C SER A 20 2.64 10.89 1.16
N VAL A 21 1.76 11.27 2.07
CA VAL A 21 0.51 10.57 2.38
C VAL A 21 -0.65 11.46 2.01
N MET A 22 -1.53 10.95 1.16
CA MET A 22 -2.81 11.55 0.82
C MET A 22 -3.95 10.72 1.41
N ALA A 23 -5.02 11.36 1.84
CA ALA A 23 -6.28 10.70 2.19
C ALA A 23 -7.42 11.26 1.35
N ILE A 24 -8.23 10.38 0.80
CA ILE A 24 -9.49 10.70 0.11
C ILE A 24 -10.62 10.18 0.99
N LYS A 25 -11.35 11.12 1.58
CA LYS A 25 -12.52 10.89 2.43
C LYS A 25 -13.80 11.08 1.64
N GLY A 26 -14.83 10.32 1.95
CA GLY A 26 -16.13 10.42 1.29
C GLY A 26 -17.09 9.37 1.84
N GLU A 27 -18.38 9.54 1.64
CA GLU A 27 -19.38 8.55 2.07
C GLU A 27 -19.21 7.17 1.40
N TRP A 28 -19.87 6.15 1.95
CA TRP A 28 -19.88 4.81 1.36
C TRP A 28 -20.55 4.84 -0.02
N GLY A 29 -19.96 4.15 -1.01
CA GLY A 29 -20.58 3.99 -2.33
C GLY A 29 -20.46 5.21 -3.24
N VAL A 30 -19.85 6.30 -2.78
CA VAL A 30 -19.68 7.54 -3.56
C VAL A 30 -18.70 7.41 -4.75
N GLY A 31 -17.97 6.29 -4.85
CA GLY A 31 -17.06 6.01 -5.98
C GLY A 31 -15.60 6.41 -5.78
N LYS A 32 -15.10 6.47 -4.53
CA LYS A 32 -13.68 6.76 -4.21
C LYS A 32 -12.72 5.81 -4.92
N THR A 33 -12.87 4.50 -4.71
CA THR A 33 -12.02 3.44 -5.29
C THR A 33 -12.09 3.45 -6.81
N PHE A 34 -13.29 3.64 -7.38
CA PHE A 34 -13.48 3.77 -8.82
C PHE A 34 -12.70 4.97 -9.39
N SER A 35 -12.83 6.13 -8.75
CA SER A 35 -12.18 7.38 -9.19
C SER A 35 -10.67 7.31 -9.04
N TRP A 36 -10.17 6.75 -7.93
CA TRP A 36 -8.75 6.48 -7.73
C TRP A 36 -8.19 5.62 -8.87
N ASN A 37 -8.82 4.48 -9.15
CA ASN A 37 -8.38 3.57 -10.21
C ASN A 37 -8.40 4.25 -11.59
N LYS A 38 -9.46 5.01 -11.88
CA LYS A 38 -9.58 5.77 -13.14
C LYS A 38 -8.44 6.77 -13.31
N PHE A 39 -8.18 7.62 -12.31
CA PHE A 39 -7.15 8.66 -12.41
C PHE A 39 -5.74 8.08 -12.32
N LEU A 40 -5.54 6.95 -11.65
CA LEU A 40 -4.27 6.25 -11.64
C LEU A 40 -3.94 5.67 -13.03
N LEU A 41 -4.91 5.09 -13.72
CA LEU A 41 -4.74 4.61 -15.10
C LEU A 41 -4.42 5.74 -16.08
N GLU A 42 -5.08 6.88 -15.88
CA GLU A 42 -4.82 8.10 -16.64
C GLU A 42 -3.36 8.57 -16.43
N ALA A 43 -2.93 8.73 -15.16
CA ALA A 43 -1.56 9.09 -14.82
C ALA A 43 -0.53 8.10 -15.38
N LYS A 44 -0.85 6.80 -15.40
CA LYS A 44 -0.01 5.77 -16.03
C LYS A 44 0.12 6.02 -17.53
N SER A 45 -0.99 6.26 -18.23
CA SER A 45 -1.00 6.50 -19.68
C SER A 45 -0.22 7.75 -20.09
N GLU A 46 -0.20 8.76 -19.22
CA GLU A 46 0.57 10.00 -19.40
C GLU A 46 2.00 9.91 -18.84
N ASN A 47 2.44 8.71 -18.39
CA ASN A 47 3.75 8.46 -17.78
C ASN A 47 4.09 9.41 -16.61
N MET A 48 3.07 9.80 -15.86
CA MET A 48 3.19 10.73 -14.74
C MET A 48 3.59 10.05 -13.43
N ILE A 49 3.44 8.72 -13.31
CA ILE A 49 3.68 8.02 -12.03
C ILE A 49 5.18 7.98 -11.71
N SER A 50 5.57 8.66 -10.63
CA SER A 50 6.98 8.76 -10.22
C SER A 50 7.49 7.48 -9.56
N ALA A 51 6.62 6.76 -8.83
CA ALA A 51 7.00 5.54 -8.11
C ALA A 51 7.26 4.39 -9.09
N SER A 52 8.26 3.57 -8.81
CA SER A 52 8.61 2.42 -9.65
C SER A 52 7.62 1.26 -9.53
N ARG A 53 6.91 1.17 -8.41
CA ARG A 53 5.96 0.10 -8.10
C ARG A 53 4.64 0.63 -7.57
N TYR A 54 3.60 -0.18 -7.71
CA TYR A 54 2.27 0.08 -7.16
C TYR A 54 1.78 -1.13 -6.36
N SER A 55 1.12 -0.90 -5.23
CA SER A 55 0.45 -1.95 -4.46
C SER A 55 -0.90 -1.46 -3.99
N TYR A 56 -1.95 -2.24 -4.23
CA TYR A 56 -3.29 -2.00 -3.69
C TYR A 56 -3.57 -3.02 -2.59
N VAL A 57 -4.00 -2.56 -1.42
CA VAL A 57 -4.34 -3.41 -0.27
C VAL A 57 -5.64 -2.93 0.34
N SER A 58 -6.63 -3.81 0.41
CA SER A 58 -7.81 -3.61 1.27
C SER A 58 -7.50 -4.15 2.66
N LEU A 59 -7.82 -3.38 3.70
CA LEU A 59 -7.68 -3.83 5.09
C LEU A 59 -8.80 -4.76 5.53
N PHE A 60 -9.80 -5.02 4.68
CA PHE A 60 -10.93 -5.87 5.04
C PHE A 60 -10.47 -7.26 5.47
N GLY A 61 -10.67 -7.60 6.75
CA GLY A 61 -10.28 -8.88 7.32
C GLY A 61 -8.78 -9.03 7.64
N ILE A 62 -7.94 -8.02 7.37
CA ILE A 62 -6.54 -8.02 7.80
C ILE A 62 -6.49 -7.76 9.31
N SER A 63 -5.97 -8.73 10.06
CA SER A 63 -6.03 -8.76 11.52
C SER A 63 -4.68 -8.54 12.21
N SER A 64 -3.58 -8.38 11.47
CA SER A 64 -2.26 -8.10 12.06
C SER A 64 -1.39 -7.21 11.20
N LEU A 65 -0.42 -6.54 11.84
CA LEU A 65 0.53 -5.65 11.16
C LEU A 65 1.42 -6.41 10.18
N ASP A 66 1.81 -7.64 10.52
CA ASP A 66 2.65 -8.46 9.65
C ASP A 66 1.89 -8.94 8.42
N ARG A 67 0.59 -9.26 8.56
CA ARG A 67 -0.26 -9.54 7.39
C ARG A 67 -0.42 -8.33 6.48
N LEU A 68 -0.57 -7.14 7.05
CA LEU A 68 -0.58 -5.90 6.26
C LEU A 68 0.73 -5.71 5.48
N LYS A 69 1.89 -5.82 6.15
CA LYS A 69 3.20 -5.71 5.48
C LYS A 69 3.36 -6.74 4.36
N TYR A 70 2.96 -7.99 4.62
CA TYR A 70 3.00 -9.07 3.64
C TYR A 70 2.09 -8.77 2.45
N SER A 71 0.83 -8.35 2.67
CA SER A 71 -0.11 -8.00 1.59
C SER A 71 0.39 -6.83 0.74
N ILE A 72 1.05 -5.83 1.33
CA ILE A 72 1.67 -4.74 0.55
C ILE A 72 2.73 -5.28 -0.40
N PHE A 73 3.61 -6.16 0.09
CA PHE A 73 4.65 -6.78 -0.73
C PHE A 73 4.06 -7.72 -1.79
N GLU A 74 3.11 -8.55 -1.39
CA GLU A 74 2.45 -9.55 -2.22
C GLU A 74 1.77 -8.91 -3.43
N ASN A 75 0.99 -7.84 -3.19
CA ASN A 75 0.24 -7.12 -4.22
C ASN A 75 1.08 -6.12 -5.01
N ALA A 76 2.37 -5.97 -4.70
CA ALA A 76 3.22 -5.00 -5.38
C ALA A 76 3.51 -5.45 -6.82
N VAL A 77 3.22 -4.57 -7.78
CA VAL A 77 3.48 -4.75 -9.21
C VAL A 77 4.37 -3.63 -9.74
N SER A 78 4.99 -3.83 -10.92
CA SER A 78 5.66 -2.73 -11.64
C SER A 78 4.63 -1.65 -12.01
N LYS A 79 5.04 -0.39 -12.08
CA LYS A 79 4.18 0.70 -12.58
C LYS A 79 3.59 0.41 -13.97
N ASP A 80 4.32 -0.32 -14.81
CA ASP A 80 3.86 -0.70 -16.16
C ASP A 80 2.73 -1.74 -16.14
N SER A 81 2.55 -2.43 -15.01
CA SER A 81 1.51 -3.45 -14.82
C SER A 81 0.27 -2.92 -14.09
N ILE A 82 0.24 -1.64 -13.71
CA ILE A 82 -0.95 -1.00 -13.11
C ILE A 82 -2.15 -1.17 -14.05
N GLY A 83 -3.31 -1.56 -13.51
CA GLY A 83 -4.53 -1.82 -14.29
C GLY A 83 -4.74 -3.26 -14.71
N HIS A 84 -3.75 -4.12 -14.48
CA HIS A 84 -3.92 -5.56 -14.54
C HIS A 84 -4.02 -6.08 -13.11
N ASP A 85 -4.89 -7.07 -12.89
CA ASP A 85 -4.97 -7.74 -11.60
C ASP A 85 -3.58 -8.28 -11.20
N PRO A 86 -3.23 -8.27 -9.90
CA PRO A 86 -2.06 -8.98 -9.40
C PRO A 86 -2.17 -10.44 -9.82
N SER A 87 -1.51 -10.81 -10.91
CA SER A 87 -1.60 -12.15 -11.46
C SER A 87 -0.85 -13.13 -10.57
N LEU A 88 -1.18 -14.42 -10.67
CA LEU A 88 -0.38 -15.49 -10.05
C LEU A 88 1.11 -15.38 -10.40
N ASP A 89 1.45 -14.78 -11.54
CA ASP A 89 2.83 -14.51 -11.95
C ASP A 89 3.48 -13.38 -11.15
N SER A 90 2.75 -12.35 -10.72
CA SER A 90 3.28 -11.31 -9.84
C SER A 90 3.59 -11.86 -8.44
N LEU A 91 2.68 -12.68 -7.90
CA LEU A 91 2.88 -13.43 -6.66
C LEU A 91 4.08 -14.37 -6.76
N ARG A 92 4.16 -15.18 -7.83
CA ARG A 92 5.30 -16.06 -8.10
C ARG A 92 6.60 -15.28 -8.27
N LYS A 93 6.62 -14.16 -9.00
CA LYS A 93 7.83 -13.36 -9.19
C LYS A 93 8.33 -12.73 -7.90
N ASN A 94 7.43 -12.16 -7.09
CA ASN A 94 7.80 -11.56 -5.81
C ASN A 94 8.32 -12.65 -4.84
N THR A 95 7.64 -13.80 -4.77
CA THR A 95 8.06 -14.92 -3.90
C THR A 95 9.31 -15.65 -4.39
N LEU A 96 9.44 -15.96 -5.69
CA LEU A 96 10.65 -16.55 -6.28
C LEU A 96 11.85 -15.61 -6.15
N GLY A 97 11.69 -14.32 -6.47
CA GLY A 97 12.78 -13.36 -6.36
C GLY A 97 13.37 -13.32 -4.95
N MET A 98 12.51 -13.39 -3.94
CA MET A 98 12.94 -13.50 -2.54
C MET A 98 13.63 -14.85 -2.25
N LEU A 99 13.07 -15.97 -2.72
CA LEU A 99 13.68 -17.30 -2.52
C LEU A 99 15.05 -17.46 -3.22
N GLU A 100 15.22 -16.88 -4.41
CA GLU A 100 16.49 -16.88 -5.13
C GLU A 100 17.56 -16.08 -4.40
N ILE A 101 17.22 -14.90 -3.87
CA ILE A 101 18.17 -14.06 -3.12
C ILE A 101 18.59 -14.77 -1.82
N LEU A 102 17.65 -15.39 -1.10
CA LEU A 102 17.95 -16.23 0.06
C LEU A 102 18.78 -17.47 -0.33
N GLY A 103 18.55 -18.03 -1.51
CA GLY A 103 19.26 -19.20 -2.06
C GLY A 103 20.69 -18.93 -2.53
N ARG A 104 20.99 -17.72 -3.04
CA ARG A 104 22.34 -17.33 -3.50
C ARG A 104 23.38 -17.26 -2.37
N GLY A 105 22.96 -17.34 -1.10
CA GLY A 105 23.84 -17.40 0.06
C GLY A 105 24.47 -18.77 0.36
N SER A 106 23.85 -19.90 0.01
CA SER A 106 24.43 -21.24 0.27
C SER A 106 23.57 -22.41 -0.20
N TRP A 107 23.38 -22.60 -1.51
CA TRP A 107 22.73 -23.82 -2.01
C TRP A 107 23.52 -25.11 -1.71
N SER A 108 24.82 -25.01 -1.48
CA SER A 108 25.67 -26.17 -1.13
C SER A 108 25.61 -26.57 0.35
N LYS A 109 25.18 -25.70 1.26
CA LYS A 109 25.09 -25.99 2.71
C LYS A 109 23.68 -26.35 3.20
N LEU A 110 22.65 -26.12 2.37
CA LEU A 110 21.26 -26.37 2.76
C LEU A 110 20.84 -27.85 2.67
N LYS A 111 21.57 -28.66 1.89
CA LYS A 111 21.28 -30.09 1.71
C LYS A 111 21.58 -30.97 2.93
N GLU A 112 22.28 -30.45 3.95
CA GLU A 112 22.68 -31.22 5.13
C GLU A 112 21.96 -30.84 6.44
N LEU A 113 20.91 -30.03 6.39
CA LEU A 113 20.17 -29.62 7.59
C LEU A 113 18.86 -30.42 7.75
N PRO A 114 18.75 -31.32 8.75
CA PRO A 114 17.52 -32.09 9.02
C PRO A 114 16.40 -31.26 9.70
N TYR A 115 16.47 -29.93 9.67
CA TYR A 115 15.51 -29.04 10.32
C TYR A 115 15.24 -27.78 9.49
N ILE A 116 14.50 -27.92 8.38
CA ILE A 116 13.82 -26.78 7.76
C ILE A 116 12.56 -26.50 8.59
N LYS A 117 12.73 -25.91 9.77
CA LYS A 117 11.60 -25.34 10.53
C LYS A 117 11.53 -23.84 10.22
N SER A 118 10.53 -23.51 9.39
CA SER A 118 9.98 -22.20 9.00
C SER A 118 10.97 -21.12 8.52
N ALA A 119 11.13 -21.01 7.19
CA ALA A 119 11.69 -19.81 6.55
C ALA A 119 10.79 -18.55 6.67
N ALA A 120 9.59 -18.69 7.24
CA ALA A 120 8.58 -17.62 7.32
C ALA A 120 9.07 -16.32 8.00
N PRO A 121 9.75 -16.34 9.16
CA PRO A 121 10.19 -15.10 9.81
C PRO A 121 11.25 -14.34 9.00
N ALA A 122 12.11 -15.05 8.27
CA ALA A 122 13.07 -14.44 7.36
C ALA A 122 12.34 -13.83 6.16
N ILE A 123 11.44 -14.58 5.53
CA ILE A 123 10.60 -14.11 4.43
C ILE A 123 9.85 -12.83 4.78
N ASP A 124 9.26 -12.76 5.98
CA ASP A 124 8.50 -11.60 6.45
C ASP A 124 9.38 -10.35 6.65
N ALA A 125 10.60 -10.53 7.16
CA ALA A 125 11.56 -9.43 7.29
C ALA A 125 12.05 -8.91 5.93
N TRP A 126 12.39 -9.81 5.01
CA TRP A 126 12.93 -9.46 3.69
C TRP A 126 11.86 -8.87 2.74
N SER A 127 10.64 -9.39 2.79
CA SER A 127 9.51 -8.86 2.01
C SER A 127 9.25 -7.39 2.34
N PHE A 128 9.17 -7.04 3.62
CA PHE A 128 9.02 -5.65 4.04
C PHE A 128 10.28 -4.81 3.76
N MET A 129 11.48 -5.38 3.87
CA MET A 129 12.71 -4.68 3.47
C MET A 129 12.69 -4.26 2.00
N SER A 130 12.11 -5.09 1.14
CA SER A 130 12.04 -4.90 -0.32
C SER A 130 10.97 -3.88 -0.75
N VAL A 131 10.05 -3.50 0.15
CA VAL A 131 9.10 -2.41 -0.12
C VAL A 131 9.82 -1.07 0.05
N SER A 132 10.12 -0.44 -1.07
CA SER A 132 10.65 0.92 -1.17
C SER A 132 10.24 1.57 -2.48
N ASP A 133 10.22 2.91 -2.54
CA ASP A 133 9.94 3.67 -3.77
C ASP A 133 8.63 3.25 -4.46
N SER A 134 7.60 2.98 -3.64
CA SER A 134 6.32 2.44 -4.10
C SER A 134 5.17 3.41 -3.84
N LEU A 135 4.18 3.41 -4.73
CA LEU A 135 2.86 3.99 -4.49
C LEU A 135 1.95 2.92 -3.90
N ILE A 136 1.43 3.16 -2.70
CA ILE A 136 0.64 2.17 -1.96
C ILE A 136 -0.76 2.73 -1.73
N CYS A 137 -1.79 2.02 -2.19
CA CYS A 137 -3.18 2.32 -1.91
C CYS A 137 -3.69 1.41 -0.79
N ILE A 138 -4.16 2.04 0.30
CA ILE A 138 -4.78 1.36 1.44
C ILE A 138 -6.26 1.76 1.47
N ASP A 139 -7.14 0.78 1.33
CA ASP A 139 -8.60 0.95 1.33
C ASP A 139 -9.24 0.19 2.52
N ASP A 140 -10.53 0.44 2.78
CA ASP A 140 -11.35 -0.25 3.77
C ASP A 140 -10.78 -0.20 5.21
N LEU A 141 -10.15 0.92 5.61
CA LEU A 141 -9.50 1.07 6.92
C LEU A 141 -10.44 0.77 8.10
N GLU A 142 -11.71 1.14 7.97
CA GLU A 142 -12.75 0.91 8.97
C GLU A 142 -13.18 -0.54 9.10
N ARG A 143 -12.77 -1.40 8.16
CA ARG A 143 -13.12 -2.82 8.14
C ARG A 143 -11.92 -3.73 8.44
N LYS A 144 -10.84 -3.15 8.98
CA LYS A 144 -9.71 -3.90 9.54
C LYS A 144 -10.18 -4.89 10.60
N GLY A 145 -9.44 -5.99 10.75
CA GLY A 145 -9.68 -6.95 11.83
C GLY A 145 -9.54 -6.29 13.20
N SER A 146 -10.34 -6.74 14.18
CA SER A 146 -10.40 -6.13 15.52
C SER A 146 -9.08 -6.13 16.29
N SER A 147 -8.17 -7.05 15.97
CA SER A 147 -6.83 -7.15 16.58
C SER A 147 -5.79 -6.21 15.96
N LEU A 148 -6.09 -5.56 14.84
CA LEU A 148 -5.21 -4.56 14.23
C LEU A 148 -5.64 -3.17 14.71
N GLU A 149 -4.79 -2.50 15.49
CA GLU A 149 -5.07 -1.16 15.97
C GLU A 149 -4.80 -0.11 14.88
N LEU A 150 -5.65 0.92 14.81
CA LEU A 150 -5.50 2.01 13.84
C LEU A 150 -4.13 2.70 13.98
N LYS A 151 -3.67 2.90 15.23
CA LYS A 151 -2.38 3.51 15.53
C LYS A 151 -1.20 2.74 14.89
N ASP A 152 -1.29 1.42 14.80
CA ASP A 152 -0.23 0.58 14.25
C ASP A 152 -0.19 0.70 12.72
N VAL A 153 -1.37 0.78 12.09
CA VAL A 153 -1.50 1.05 10.65
C VAL A 153 -0.92 2.42 10.31
N LEU A 154 -1.28 3.46 11.07
CA LEU A 154 -0.75 4.81 10.88
C LEU A 154 0.76 4.88 11.16
N GLY A 155 1.26 4.14 12.15
CA GLY A 155 2.68 3.99 12.42
C GLY A 155 3.45 3.35 11.25
N LEU A 156 2.87 2.32 10.63
CA LEU A 156 3.44 1.71 9.41
C LEU A 156 3.44 2.68 8.23
N ILE A 157 2.38 3.45 8.04
CA ILE A 157 2.29 4.46 6.97
C ILE A 157 3.38 5.51 7.16
N SER A 158 3.60 5.98 8.39
CA SER A 158 4.69 6.89 8.72
C SER A 158 6.05 6.27 8.38
N LEU A 159 6.29 5.01 8.76
CA LEU A 159 7.52 4.29 8.41
C LEU A 159 7.74 4.18 6.88
N LEU A 160 6.67 3.88 6.14
CA LEU A 160 6.70 3.78 4.67
C LEU A 160 7.05 5.13 4.03
N LYS A 161 6.45 6.22 4.50
CA LYS A 161 6.75 7.59 4.04
C LYS A 161 8.20 7.97 4.33
N GLU A 162 8.57 7.95 5.61
CA GLU A 162 9.80 8.55 6.11
C GLU A 162 11.05 7.72 5.80
N GLN A 163 10.96 6.38 5.87
CA GLN A 163 12.13 5.52 5.77
C GLN A 163 12.19 4.72 4.47
N LYS A 164 11.06 4.49 3.81
CA LYS A 164 10.99 3.67 2.58
C LYS A 164 10.79 4.48 1.30
N LYS A 165 10.66 5.81 1.43
CA LYS A 165 10.41 6.73 0.32
C LYS A 165 9.13 6.40 -0.44
N CYS A 166 8.12 5.87 0.24
CA CYS A 166 6.86 5.49 -0.38
C CYS A 166 5.87 6.67 -0.41
N LYS A 167 4.98 6.61 -1.39
CA LYS A 167 3.73 7.37 -1.37
C LYS A 167 2.62 6.48 -0.87
N VAL A 168 1.74 7.03 -0.05
CA VAL A 168 0.58 6.28 0.44
C VAL A 168 -0.69 7.08 0.16
N ILE A 169 -1.68 6.44 -0.45
CA ILE A 169 -3.04 6.95 -0.55
C ILE A 169 -3.95 6.13 0.37
N LEU A 170 -4.73 6.83 1.17
CA LEU A 170 -5.76 6.25 2.02
C LEU A 170 -7.13 6.55 1.42
N LEU A 171 -7.93 5.52 1.18
CA LEU A 171 -9.33 5.65 0.82
C LEU A 171 -10.15 5.43 2.08
N LEU A 172 -10.83 6.49 2.53
CA LEU A 172 -11.47 6.56 3.84
C LEU A 172 -12.95 6.82 3.70
N ASN A 173 -13.73 6.23 4.60
CA ASN A 173 -15.15 6.47 4.70
C ASN A 173 -15.48 7.56 5.73
N ASP A 174 -16.40 8.47 5.35
CA ASP A 174 -16.95 9.48 6.25
C ASP A 174 -17.91 8.82 7.25
N GLY A 175 -17.69 9.04 8.55
CA GLY A 175 -18.57 8.52 9.61
C GLY A 175 -18.09 7.23 10.30
N THR A 176 -16.83 6.86 10.13
CA THR A 176 -16.24 5.71 10.84
C THR A 176 -16.07 6.02 12.32
N LYS A 177 -16.58 5.17 13.22
CA LYS A 177 -16.63 5.41 14.68
C LYS A 177 -15.26 5.57 15.36
N GLU A 178 -14.16 5.25 14.68
CA GLU A 178 -12.77 5.42 15.16
C GLU A 178 -12.26 6.88 14.99
N VAL A 179 -13.15 7.87 14.83
CA VAL A 179 -12.82 9.29 14.58
C VAL A 179 -11.83 9.85 15.59
N ALA A 180 -11.95 9.55 16.88
CA ALA A 180 -11.11 10.19 17.90
C ALA A 180 -9.62 9.80 17.78
N ASP A 181 -9.32 8.51 17.58
CA ASP A 181 -7.95 8.05 17.40
C ASP A 181 -7.40 8.47 16.03
N TYR A 182 -8.24 8.41 14.99
CA TYR A 182 -7.85 8.90 13.68
C TYR A 182 -7.46 10.38 13.70
N GLU A 183 -8.31 11.26 14.24
CA GLU A 183 -8.06 12.70 14.30
C GLU A 183 -6.80 13.04 15.13
N LYS A 184 -6.51 12.26 16.16
CA LYS A 184 -5.31 12.44 16.99
C LYS A 184 -4.01 12.12 16.25
N PHE A 185 -4.00 11.07 15.44
CA PHE A 185 -2.78 10.59 14.77
C PHE A 185 -2.63 11.10 13.34
N LYS A 186 -3.73 11.50 12.68
CA LYS A 186 -3.72 11.91 11.27
C LYS A 186 -2.83 13.11 11.01
N GLU A 187 -2.79 14.09 11.92
CA GLU A 187 -2.06 15.36 11.73
C GLU A 187 -0.57 15.13 11.45
N LYS A 188 0.02 14.10 12.05
CA LYS A 188 1.45 13.78 11.88
C LYS A 188 1.73 12.87 10.68
N VAL A 189 0.70 12.26 10.11
CA VAL A 189 0.86 11.20 9.10
C VAL A 189 0.42 11.70 7.73
N ILE A 190 -0.74 12.34 7.65
CA ILE A 190 -1.42 12.72 6.41
C ILE A 190 -1.00 14.13 6.00
N ASP A 191 -0.43 14.26 4.81
CA ASP A 191 0.06 15.53 4.28
C ASP A 191 -1.03 16.25 3.44
N ILE A 192 -1.94 15.48 2.83
CA ILE A 192 -3.02 16.00 1.97
C ILE A 192 -4.33 15.28 2.31
N GLU A 193 -5.38 16.00 2.70
CA GLU A 193 -6.72 15.46 2.94
C GLU A 193 -7.70 16.04 1.92
N LEU A 194 -8.39 15.17 1.16
CA LEU A 194 -9.37 15.55 0.15
C LEU A 194 -10.75 15.01 0.54
N HIS A 195 -11.76 15.89 0.48
CA HIS A 195 -13.16 15.49 0.67
C HIS A 195 -13.84 15.25 -0.69
N PHE A 196 -14.17 13.99 -0.92
CA PHE A 196 -14.75 13.43 -2.13
C PHE A 196 -16.27 13.38 -2.02
N SER A 197 -16.92 14.32 -2.69
CA SER A 197 -18.37 14.41 -2.81
C SER A 197 -18.70 14.85 -4.25
N PRO A 198 -18.69 13.92 -5.21
CA PRO A 198 -19.10 14.17 -6.58
C PRO A 198 -20.59 14.50 -6.60
N THR A 199 -20.90 15.76 -6.87
CA THR A 199 -22.19 16.24 -7.38
C THR A 199 -22.22 16.16 -8.90
#